data_AF-A0A3C0YS26-F1
#
_entry.id   AF-A0A3C0YS26-F1
#
_cell.length_a   1.000
_cell.length_b   1.000
_cell.length_c   1.000
_cell.angle_alpha   90.00
_cell.angle_beta   90.00
_cell.angle_gamma   90.00
#
_symmetry.space_group_name_H-M   'P 1'
#
loop_
_entity.id
_entity.type
_entity.pdbx_description
1 polymer ?
#
loop_
_entity_poly.entity_id
_entity_poly.type
_entity_poly.pdbx_seq_one_letter_code
_entity_poly.pdbx_strand_id
1 'polypeptide(L)'
;MSEQNVENKTQNFELKMPELLFPNVFKTFRIAIQPGRLLTAFLTLAVIFLVGWVMDFHKTVVVSGRPTTFDLRNSTLSGNKTLATELHCYLNYPERTDNYVKIYSERNKDNKQGVFKVFSSFFTTNFNDTVVCLLQLRFDKVIEGITNAFKALLWIVEYHTIYGIIFLAISFVVLSVGAGAICRGAAMHFSRDERLGFIGCIKFGIRRIVPLVFAPTSPIALACLLGFVIISVLGLIANIPYAGEILLALFFVLVLISGGLVAAAGIWGLGSVSLMYSAIAYEKTDTFDAMCRAYNFVNERPWRLAGYTLVAAFYGSICYLFVRLVGFMMLLAGRWFLNIGLWVQSQKGMGLEKIDAIWPEPEFFNFFGSMSGFALPFTQKISTAVIHFEILIISGLVMAFAFSFYFSAITVIYSLLRKKVDNTSLNSVFIETIQTPDALQA
;
A
#
# COMPACT_ATOMS: atom_id res chain seq x y z
N MET A 1 39.36 5.58 46.56
CA MET A 1 39.53 6.64 45.54
C MET A 1 39.73 6.08 44.12
N SER A 2 39.75 4.76 43.92
CA SER A 2 39.94 4.12 42.61
C SER A 2 38.63 3.58 41.97
N GLU A 3 37.60 3.26 42.76
CA GLU A 3 36.32 2.75 42.21
C GLU A 3 35.42 3.85 41.63
N GLN A 4 35.38 5.04 42.24
CA GLN A 4 34.63 6.19 41.71
C GLN A 4 35.15 6.69 40.36
N ASN A 5 36.43 6.44 40.04
CA ASN A 5 37.00 6.80 38.74
C ASN A 5 36.71 5.76 37.64
N VAL A 6 36.35 4.53 38.01
CA VAL A 6 35.94 3.49 37.03
C VAL A 6 34.45 3.65 36.72
N GLU A 7 33.60 3.95 37.70
CA GLU A 7 32.18 4.27 37.46
C GLU A 7 32.00 5.54 36.60
N ASN A 8 32.79 6.60 36.86
CA ASN A 8 32.77 7.80 36.03
C ASN A 8 33.30 7.55 34.60
N LYS A 9 34.19 6.57 34.39
CA LYS A 9 34.64 6.21 33.04
C LYS A 9 33.62 5.34 32.31
N THR A 10 32.89 4.50 33.02
CA THR A 10 31.85 3.64 32.43
C THR A 10 30.61 4.46 32.06
N GLN A 11 30.26 5.48 32.85
CA GLN A 11 29.22 6.47 32.48
C GLN A 11 29.63 7.42 31.34
N ASN A 12 30.93 7.67 31.14
CA ASN A 12 31.42 8.46 30.00
C ASN A 12 31.63 7.63 28.71
N PHE A 13 31.45 6.31 28.77
CA PHE A 13 31.49 5.41 27.60
C PHE A 13 30.09 4.96 27.14
N GLU A 14 29.02 5.37 27.85
CA GLU A 14 27.76 5.63 27.17
C GLU A 14 28.01 6.79 26.21
N LEU A 15 28.26 6.43 24.95
CA LEU A 15 28.29 7.36 23.84
C LEU A 15 27.15 8.36 24.04
N LYS A 16 27.52 9.60 24.35
CA LYS A 16 26.71 10.78 24.06
C LYS A 16 26.42 10.74 22.56
N MET A 17 25.35 10.04 22.19
CA MET A 17 24.58 10.22 20.96
C MET A 17 23.40 11.12 21.33
N PRO A 18 23.60 12.42 21.63
CA PRO A 18 22.48 13.32 21.85
C PRO A 18 21.64 13.35 20.57
N GLU A 19 20.36 13.03 20.70
CA GLU A 19 19.30 13.27 19.72
C GLU A 19 19.33 12.54 18.36
N LEU A 20 19.94 11.36 18.22
CA LEU A 20 19.58 10.51 17.09
C LEU A 20 18.16 9.97 17.32
N LEU A 21 17.16 10.64 16.73
CA LEU A 21 15.75 10.23 16.77
C LEU A 21 15.45 8.99 15.91
N PHE A 22 16.36 8.69 15.01
CA PHE A 22 16.29 7.61 14.03
C PHE A 22 16.04 6.19 14.60
N PRO A 23 16.64 5.77 15.73
CA PRO A 23 16.41 4.43 16.29
C PRO A 23 14.93 4.15 16.62
N ASN A 24 14.12 5.18 16.80
CA ASN A 24 12.68 5.01 17.00
C ASN A 24 11.97 4.39 15.80
N VAL A 25 12.53 4.47 14.59
CA VAL A 25 12.00 3.78 13.41
C VAL A 25 11.99 2.27 13.60
N PHE A 26 12.95 1.69 14.34
CA PHE A 26 12.99 0.25 14.60
C PHE A 26 11.88 -0.22 15.55
N LYS A 27 11.28 0.67 16.35
CA LYS A 27 10.09 0.34 17.17
C LYS A 27 8.86 0.03 16.30
N THR A 28 8.87 0.46 15.03
CA THR A 28 7.75 0.28 14.09
C THR A 28 7.34 -1.17 13.92
N PHE A 29 8.27 -2.13 13.94
CA PHE A 29 7.92 -3.55 13.83
C PHE A 29 6.99 -4.02 14.95
N ARG A 30 7.38 -3.73 16.20
CA ARG A 30 6.59 -4.06 17.40
C ARG A 30 5.24 -3.34 17.41
N ILE A 31 5.18 -2.13 16.84
CA ILE A 31 3.94 -1.39 16.67
C ILE A 31 3.07 -2.12 15.63
N ALA A 32 3.58 -2.33 14.42
CA ALA A 32 2.84 -2.88 13.28
C ALA A 32 2.23 -4.27 13.53
N ILE A 33 2.91 -5.13 14.29
CA ILE A 33 2.46 -6.51 14.56
C ILE A 33 1.33 -6.61 15.59
N GLN A 34 0.97 -5.52 16.28
CA GLN A 34 -0.08 -5.62 17.30
C GLN A 34 -1.43 -6.04 16.69
N PRO A 35 -2.16 -6.97 17.35
CA PRO A 35 -3.36 -7.57 16.79
C PRO A 35 -4.39 -6.56 16.30
N GLY A 36 -4.62 -5.48 17.06
CA GLY A 36 -5.60 -4.46 16.68
C GLY A 36 -5.31 -3.79 15.34
N ARG A 37 -4.03 -3.47 15.06
CA ARG A 37 -3.62 -2.84 13.79
C ARG A 37 -3.54 -3.85 12.66
N LEU A 38 -2.99 -5.03 12.93
CA LEU A 38 -2.90 -6.10 11.94
C LEU A 38 -4.29 -6.55 11.46
N LEU A 39 -5.25 -6.69 12.38
CA LEU A 39 -6.63 -7.04 12.03
C LEU A 39 -7.33 -5.91 11.28
N THR A 40 -7.06 -4.65 11.63
CA THR A 40 -7.58 -3.47 10.89
C THR A 40 -7.06 -3.46 9.46
N ALA A 41 -5.77 -3.68 9.27
CA ALA A 41 -5.15 -3.79 7.95
C ALA A 41 -5.72 -4.97 7.16
N PHE A 42 -5.86 -6.13 7.80
CA PHE A 42 -6.42 -7.33 7.18
C PHE A 42 -7.87 -7.10 6.73
N LEU A 43 -8.73 -6.53 7.58
CA LEU A 43 -10.10 -6.21 7.22
C LEU A 43 -10.17 -5.20 6.07
N THR A 44 -9.32 -4.17 6.09
CA THR A 44 -9.23 -3.16 5.03
C THR A 44 -8.92 -3.82 3.69
N LEU A 45 -7.88 -4.66 3.64
CA LEU A 45 -7.51 -5.39 2.43
C LEU A 45 -8.58 -6.42 2.03
N ALA A 46 -9.17 -7.13 2.98
CA ALA A 46 -10.22 -8.12 2.72
C ALA A 46 -11.46 -7.49 2.07
N VAL A 47 -11.87 -6.29 2.52
CA VAL A 47 -12.96 -5.54 1.89
C VAL A 47 -12.61 -5.16 0.44
N ILE A 48 -11.40 -4.67 0.20
CA ILE A 48 -10.94 -4.32 -1.16
C ILE A 48 -10.92 -5.55 -2.07
N PHE A 49 -10.41 -6.68 -1.58
CA PHE A 49 -10.38 -7.94 -2.32
C PHE A 49 -11.78 -8.49 -2.58
N LEU A 50 -12.69 -8.38 -1.62
CA LEU A 50 -14.08 -8.79 -1.78
C LEU A 50 -14.79 -7.93 -2.84
N VAL A 51 -14.62 -6.61 -2.80
CA VAL A 51 -15.19 -5.69 -3.80
C VAL A 51 -14.66 -6.03 -5.19
N GLY A 52 -13.34 -6.17 -5.34
CA GLY A 52 -12.74 -6.55 -6.61
C GLY A 52 -13.21 -7.92 -7.13
N TRP A 53 -13.29 -8.91 -6.24
CA TRP A 53 -13.79 -10.25 -6.59
C TRP A 53 -15.27 -10.23 -7.02
N VAL A 54 -16.11 -9.46 -6.33
CA VAL A 54 -17.53 -9.27 -6.70
C VAL A 54 -17.63 -8.54 -8.04
N MET A 55 -16.78 -7.56 -8.32
CA MET A 55 -16.84 -6.85 -9.61
C MET A 55 -16.31 -7.70 -10.78
N ASP A 56 -15.56 -8.77 -10.50
CA ASP A 56 -14.96 -9.68 -11.50
C ASP A 56 -15.95 -10.69 -12.13
N PHE A 57 -17.26 -10.58 -11.87
CA PHE A 57 -18.28 -11.43 -12.52
C PHE A 57 -18.28 -11.29 -14.05
N HIS A 58 -17.97 -10.10 -14.57
CA HIS A 58 -17.79 -9.88 -16.01
C HIS A 58 -16.30 -9.93 -16.37
N LYS A 59 -15.89 -11.08 -16.93
CA LYS A 59 -14.51 -11.28 -17.42
C LYS A 59 -14.29 -10.47 -18.70
N THR A 60 -13.57 -9.36 -18.59
CA THR A 60 -13.30 -8.45 -19.71
C THR A 60 -11.87 -8.53 -20.23
N VAL A 61 -10.90 -8.94 -19.40
CA VAL A 61 -9.48 -8.94 -19.74
C VAL A 61 -9.14 -10.00 -20.77
N VAL A 62 -8.46 -9.60 -21.84
CA VAL A 62 -8.05 -10.49 -22.92
C VAL A 62 -6.71 -11.18 -22.63
N VAL A 63 -6.62 -12.46 -22.98
CA VAL A 63 -5.44 -13.32 -22.75
C VAL A 63 -5.01 -14.01 -24.04
N SER A 64 -3.69 -14.15 -24.24
CA SER A 64 -3.13 -14.75 -25.48
C SER A 64 -3.49 -16.22 -25.70
N GLY A 65 -3.84 -16.96 -24.64
CA GLY A 65 -4.23 -18.37 -24.66
C GLY A 65 -3.09 -19.35 -25.01
N ARG A 66 -1.90 -18.87 -25.40
CA ARG A 66 -0.69 -19.68 -25.60
C ARG A 66 0.49 -19.04 -24.86
N PRO A 67 1.33 -19.82 -24.15
CA PRO A 67 2.62 -19.34 -23.68
C PRO A 67 3.46 -18.98 -24.92
N THR A 68 3.83 -17.71 -25.05
CA THR A 68 4.72 -17.22 -26.10
C THR A 68 6.17 -17.61 -25.78
N THR A 69 7.04 -17.72 -26.79
CA THR A 69 8.49 -17.93 -26.56
C THR A 69 9.14 -16.81 -25.74
N PHE A 70 8.54 -15.62 -25.78
CA PHE A 70 8.68 -14.58 -24.76
C PHE A 70 7.68 -14.87 -23.62
N ASP A 71 8.03 -15.79 -22.72
CA ASP A 71 7.29 -16.00 -21.48
C ASP A 71 7.40 -14.69 -20.67
N LEU A 72 6.41 -13.80 -20.78
CA LEU A 72 6.26 -12.61 -19.95
C LEU A 72 5.89 -13.08 -18.53
N ARG A 73 6.89 -13.61 -17.82
CA ARG A 73 6.71 -14.07 -16.45
C ARG A 73 6.17 -12.91 -15.63
N ASN A 74 5.12 -13.15 -14.86
CA ASN A 74 4.62 -12.15 -13.92
C ASN A 74 5.70 -11.78 -12.90
N SER A 75 6.56 -12.74 -12.52
CA SER A 75 7.61 -12.60 -11.51
C SER A 75 8.93 -13.26 -11.95
N THR A 76 10.06 -12.71 -11.48
CA THR A 76 11.34 -13.45 -11.48
C THR A 76 11.49 -14.38 -10.28
N LEU A 77 10.65 -14.21 -9.25
CA LEU A 77 10.76 -14.87 -7.95
C LEU A 77 9.92 -16.15 -7.83
N SER A 78 8.88 -16.34 -8.64
CA SER A 78 8.10 -17.60 -8.69
C SER A 78 8.26 -18.27 -10.04
N GLY A 79 8.37 -19.60 -10.04
CA GLY A 79 8.51 -20.42 -11.25
C GLY A 79 7.22 -20.54 -12.08
N ASN A 80 6.10 -20.01 -11.61
CA ASN A 80 4.81 -20.16 -12.27
C ASN A 80 4.74 -19.41 -13.60
N LYS A 81 4.51 -20.18 -14.67
CA LYS A 81 4.20 -19.64 -16.00
C LYS A 81 2.79 -19.08 -15.99
N THR A 82 2.67 -17.79 -16.25
CA THR A 82 1.40 -17.09 -16.41
C THR A 82 1.15 -16.78 -17.87
N LEU A 83 -0.10 -16.84 -18.28
CA LEU A 83 -0.48 -16.44 -19.63
C LEU A 83 -0.32 -14.93 -19.77
N ALA A 84 0.26 -14.47 -20.88
CA ALA A 84 0.36 -13.06 -21.18
C ALA A 84 -1.04 -12.45 -21.25
N THR A 85 -1.26 -11.38 -20.49
CA THR A 85 -2.51 -10.60 -20.47
C THR A 85 -2.28 -9.25 -21.15
N GLU A 86 -3.37 -8.56 -21.48
CA GLU A 86 -3.30 -7.20 -22.02
C GLU A 86 -2.51 -6.22 -21.14
N LEU A 87 -2.57 -6.36 -19.80
CA LEU A 87 -1.76 -5.55 -18.86
C LEU A 87 -0.26 -5.75 -19.10
N HIS A 88 0.20 -6.98 -19.36
CA HIS A 88 1.61 -7.23 -19.66
C HIS A 88 2.02 -6.59 -20.98
N CYS A 89 1.13 -6.57 -21.97
CA CYS A 89 1.39 -5.85 -23.22
C CYS A 89 1.45 -4.34 -22.97
N TYR A 90 0.54 -3.78 -22.17
CA TYR A 90 0.50 -2.36 -21.84
C TYR A 90 1.77 -1.88 -21.14
N LEU A 91 2.29 -2.67 -20.20
CA LEU A 91 3.48 -2.30 -19.44
C LEU A 91 4.76 -2.27 -20.29
N ASN A 92 4.91 -3.24 -21.19
CA ASN A 92 6.14 -3.43 -21.97
C ASN A 92 6.11 -2.76 -23.35
N TYR A 93 4.94 -2.74 -23.99
CA TYR A 93 4.73 -2.27 -25.37
C TYR A 93 3.39 -1.53 -25.49
N PRO A 94 3.26 -0.34 -24.88
CA PRO A 94 1.97 0.39 -24.82
C PRO A 94 1.35 0.62 -26.20
N GLU A 95 2.17 0.98 -27.21
CA GLU A 95 1.75 1.21 -28.59
C GLU A 95 1.12 -0.01 -29.29
N ARG A 96 1.37 -1.23 -28.77
CA ARG A 96 0.86 -2.47 -29.36
C ARG A 96 -0.37 -3.02 -28.64
N THR A 97 -0.80 -2.38 -27.55
CA THR A 97 -1.87 -2.88 -26.67
C THR A 97 -3.21 -2.95 -27.40
N ASP A 98 -3.57 -1.94 -28.19
CA ASP A 98 -4.85 -1.94 -28.92
C ASP A 98 -4.91 -3.05 -29.96
N ASN A 99 -3.81 -3.26 -30.69
CA ASN A 99 -3.68 -4.36 -31.64
C ASN A 99 -3.75 -5.71 -30.93
N TYR A 100 -3.12 -5.83 -29.75
CA TYR A 100 -3.18 -7.03 -28.92
C TYR A 100 -4.62 -7.35 -28.50
N VAL A 101 -5.33 -6.36 -27.94
CA VAL A 101 -6.73 -6.51 -27.51
C VAL A 101 -7.60 -6.91 -28.69
N LYS A 102 -7.44 -6.26 -29.86
CA LYS A 102 -8.21 -6.59 -31.07
C LYS A 102 -7.97 -8.04 -31.53
N ILE A 103 -6.71 -8.45 -31.69
CA ILE A 103 -6.36 -9.78 -32.19
C ILE A 103 -6.88 -10.89 -31.27
N TYR A 104 -6.68 -10.74 -29.95
CA TYR A 104 -6.99 -11.81 -29.01
C TYR A 104 -8.44 -11.79 -28.53
N SER A 105 -9.14 -10.65 -28.61
CA SER A 105 -10.59 -10.61 -28.34
C SER A 105 -11.40 -11.38 -29.39
N GLU A 106 -10.96 -11.35 -30.66
CA GLU A 106 -11.57 -12.10 -31.75
C GLU A 106 -11.18 -13.59 -31.71
N ARG A 107 -9.91 -13.89 -31.40
CA ARG A 107 -9.35 -15.25 -31.45
C ARG A 107 -9.71 -16.12 -30.23
N ASN A 108 -9.81 -15.54 -29.03
CA ASN A 108 -9.99 -16.29 -27.77
C ASN A 108 -11.20 -15.81 -26.96
N LYS A 109 -12.41 -15.83 -27.56
CA LYS A 109 -13.64 -15.35 -26.90
C LYS A 109 -13.92 -15.99 -25.53
N ASP A 110 -13.56 -17.27 -25.36
CA ASP A 110 -13.85 -18.05 -24.15
C ASP A 110 -12.79 -17.90 -23.04
N ASN A 111 -11.63 -17.32 -23.34
CA ASN A 111 -10.48 -17.32 -22.44
C ASN A 111 -10.18 -15.93 -21.86
N LYS A 112 -11.22 -15.28 -21.32
CA LYS A 112 -11.12 -13.99 -20.64
C LYS A 112 -10.87 -14.15 -19.15
N GLN A 113 -10.22 -13.17 -18.54
CA GLN A 113 -10.02 -13.10 -17.09
C GLN A 113 -10.71 -11.86 -16.49
N GLY A 114 -10.92 -11.88 -15.18
CA GLY A 114 -11.41 -10.72 -14.44
C GLY A 114 -10.32 -9.65 -14.29
N VAL A 115 -10.73 -8.39 -14.24
CA VAL A 115 -9.83 -7.23 -14.10
C VAL A 115 -9.12 -7.29 -12.76
N PHE A 116 -9.83 -7.54 -11.67
CA PHE A 116 -9.26 -7.65 -10.33
C PHE A 116 -8.27 -8.79 -10.22
N LYS A 117 -8.58 -9.97 -10.78
CA LYS A 117 -7.68 -11.12 -10.73
C LYS A 117 -6.32 -10.80 -11.37
N VAL A 118 -6.33 -10.16 -12.55
CA VAL A 118 -5.09 -9.77 -13.25
C VAL A 118 -4.36 -8.67 -12.47
N PHE A 119 -5.10 -7.65 -12.03
CA PHE A 119 -4.56 -6.52 -11.29
C PHE A 119 -3.94 -6.90 -9.94
N SER A 120 -4.66 -7.65 -9.11
CA SER A 120 -4.22 -8.07 -7.78
C SER A 120 -3.03 -9.04 -7.85
N SER A 121 -3.03 -9.96 -8.83
CA SER A 121 -1.88 -10.84 -9.08
C SER A 121 -0.66 -10.02 -9.48
N PHE A 122 -0.81 -9.11 -10.44
CA PHE A 122 0.27 -8.21 -10.86
C PHE A 122 0.82 -7.37 -9.69
N PHE A 123 -0.05 -6.72 -8.92
CA PHE A 123 0.36 -5.88 -7.79
C PHE A 123 1.10 -6.67 -6.70
N THR A 124 0.60 -7.85 -6.35
CA THR A 124 1.24 -8.71 -5.34
C THR A 124 2.65 -9.13 -5.80
N THR A 125 2.78 -9.49 -7.07
CA THR A 125 4.05 -9.88 -7.65
C THR A 125 5.03 -8.70 -7.75
N ASN A 126 4.60 -7.59 -8.34
CA ASN A 126 5.40 -6.38 -8.47
C ASN A 126 5.87 -5.86 -7.11
N PHE A 127 5.02 -5.94 -6.08
CA PHE A 127 5.38 -5.61 -4.69
C PHE A 127 6.51 -6.51 -4.17
N ASN A 128 6.41 -7.82 -4.34
CA ASN A 128 7.42 -8.77 -3.86
C ASN A 128 8.77 -8.57 -4.57
N ASP A 129 8.75 -8.44 -5.89
CA ASP A 129 9.95 -8.18 -6.71
C ASP A 129 10.59 -6.85 -6.28
N THR A 130 9.79 -5.79 -6.05
CA THR A 130 10.28 -4.48 -5.58
C THR A 130 10.94 -4.56 -4.21
N VAL A 131 10.33 -5.30 -3.26
CA VAL A 131 10.90 -5.50 -1.92
C VAL A 131 12.27 -6.16 -1.98
N VAL A 132 12.42 -7.20 -2.80
CA VAL A 132 13.70 -7.90 -2.99
C VAL A 132 14.73 -6.99 -3.66
N CYS A 133 14.34 -6.27 -4.73
CA CYS A 133 15.23 -5.32 -5.41
C CYS A 133 15.70 -4.19 -4.48
N LEU A 134 14.85 -3.72 -3.57
CA LEU A 134 15.23 -2.72 -2.58
C LEU A 134 16.33 -3.22 -1.63
N LEU A 135 16.24 -4.48 -1.17
CA LEU A 135 17.27 -5.09 -0.32
C LEU A 135 18.56 -5.38 -1.08
N GLN A 136 18.47 -5.67 -2.37
CA GLN A 136 19.62 -5.79 -3.28
C GLN A 136 20.21 -4.43 -3.69
N LEU A 137 19.67 -3.31 -3.19
CA LEU A 137 20.07 -1.95 -3.54
C LEU A 137 19.99 -1.64 -5.06
N ARG A 138 19.10 -2.35 -5.77
CA ARG A 138 18.82 -2.13 -7.20
C ARG A 138 17.74 -1.07 -7.38
N PHE A 139 18.11 0.18 -7.13
CA PHE A 139 17.17 1.32 -7.15
C PHE A 139 16.53 1.55 -8.51
N ASP A 140 17.22 1.21 -9.61
CA ASP A 140 16.68 1.19 -10.97
C ASP A 140 15.40 0.34 -11.06
N LYS A 141 15.46 -0.89 -10.53
CA LYS A 141 14.33 -1.83 -10.50
C LYS A 141 13.26 -1.44 -9.50
N VAL A 142 13.62 -0.77 -8.41
CA VAL A 142 12.64 -0.22 -7.46
C VAL A 142 11.81 0.88 -8.13
N ILE A 143 12.45 1.80 -8.85
CA ILE A 143 11.76 2.87 -9.60
C ILE A 143 10.90 2.25 -10.70
N GLU A 144 11.39 1.24 -11.41
CA GLU A 144 10.62 0.49 -12.40
C GLU A 144 9.37 -0.15 -11.78
N GLY A 145 9.51 -0.82 -10.63
CA GLY A 145 8.39 -1.42 -9.90
C GLY A 145 7.34 -0.39 -9.46
N ILE A 146 7.77 0.76 -8.95
CA ILE A 146 6.86 1.88 -8.61
C ILE A 146 6.15 2.40 -9.86
N THR A 147 6.90 2.61 -10.94
CA THR A 147 6.35 3.10 -12.22
C THR A 147 5.34 2.11 -12.80
N ASN A 148 5.63 0.82 -12.73
CA ASN A 148 4.73 -0.22 -13.21
C ASN A 148 3.45 -0.30 -12.37
N ALA A 149 3.51 -0.03 -11.06
CA ALA A 149 2.32 0.08 -10.23
C ALA A 149 1.42 1.26 -10.69
N PHE A 150 2.00 2.43 -10.99
CA PHE A 150 1.24 3.56 -11.54
C PHE A 150 0.66 3.26 -12.92
N LYS A 151 1.44 2.64 -13.81
CA LYS A 151 0.96 2.22 -15.14
C LYS A 151 -0.19 1.21 -15.04
N ALA A 152 -0.15 0.28 -14.08
CA ALA A 152 -1.25 -0.66 -13.89
C ALA A 152 -2.55 0.01 -13.40
N LEU A 153 -2.45 1.10 -12.63
CA LEU A 153 -3.62 1.93 -12.29
C LEU A 153 -4.16 2.66 -13.53
N LEU A 154 -3.28 3.23 -14.36
CA LEU A 154 -3.67 3.89 -15.61
C LEU A 154 -4.34 2.91 -16.58
N TRP A 155 -3.79 1.70 -16.71
CA TRP A 155 -4.37 0.63 -17.53
C TRP A 155 -5.82 0.31 -17.15
N ILE A 156 -6.12 0.20 -15.84
CA ILE A 156 -7.49 -0.03 -15.37
C ILE A 156 -8.43 1.09 -15.83
N VAL A 157 -7.99 2.35 -15.77
CA VAL A 157 -8.82 3.51 -16.13
C VAL A 157 -8.98 3.62 -17.64
N GLU A 158 -7.93 3.33 -18.40
CA GLU A 158 -7.91 3.46 -19.86
C GLU A 158 -8.69 2.35 -20.56
N TYR A 159 -8.49 1.08 -20.16
CA TYR A 159 -9.11 -0.07 -20.83
C TYR A 159 -10.38 -0.57 -20.14
N HIS A 160 -10.57 -0.28 -18.85
CA HIS A 160 -11.73 -0.74 -18.06
C HIS A 160 -12.37 0.41 -17.28
N THR A 161 -12.61 1.56 -17.93
CA THR A 161 -12.96 2.84 -17.28
C THR A 161 -14.05 2.76 -16.22
N ILE A 162 -15.22 2.18 -16.53
CA ILE A 162 -16.35 2.10 -15.58
C ILE A 162 -15.97 1.25 -14.37
N TYR A 163 -15.38 0.07 -14.62
CA TYR A 163 -14.89 -0.81 -13.57
C TYR A 163 -13.85 -0.10 -12.71
N GLY A 164 -12.90 0.58 -13.36
CA GLY A 164 -11.77 1.24 -12.73
C GLY A 164 -12.17 2.39 -11.83
N ILE A 165 -13.05 3.28 -12.30
CA ILE A 165 -13.52 4.42 -11.50
C ILE A 165 -14.24 3.91 -10.24
N ILE A 166 -15.15 2.95 -10.38
CA ILE A 166 -15.92 2.41 -9.24
C ILE A 166 -14.97 1.70 -8.25
N PHE A 167 -14.12 0.80 -8.75
CA PHE A 167 -13.21 0.02 -7.91
C PHE A 167 -12.20 0.91 -7.19
N LEU A 168 -11.58 1.86 -7.88
CA LEU A 168 -10.59 2.77 -7.30
C LEU A 168 -11.23 3.75 -6.31
N ALA A 169 -12.44 4.25 -6.58
CA ALA A 169 -13.14 5.13 -5.65
C ALA A 169 -13.47 4.41 -4.33
N ILE A 170 -14.03 3.20 -4.40
CA ILE A 170 -14.33 2.39 -3.20
C ILE A 170 -13.03 2.04 -2.47
N SER A 171 -12.02 1.57 -3.20
CA SER A 171 -10.72 1.22 -2.62
C SER A 171 -10.07 2.41 -1.93
N PHE A 172 -10.12 3.60 -2.53
CA PHE A 172 -9.59 4.82 -1.94
C PHE A 172 -10.26 5.15 -0.60
N VAL A 173 -11.59 5.15 -0.54
CA VAL A 173 -12.33 5.42 0.72
C VAL A 173 -11.99 4.40 1.80
N VAL A 174 -11.99 3.11 1.45
CA VAL A 174 -11.66 2.02 2.40
C VAL A 174 -10.22 2.14 2.90
N LEU A 175 -9.27 2.42 2.00
CA LEU A 175 -7.87 2.65 2.33
C LEU A 175 -7.69 3.87 3.25
N SER A 176 -8.39 4.99 3.00
CA SER A 176 -8.30 6.18 3.83
C SER A 176 -8.79 5.93 5.26
N VAL A 177 -9.89 5.19 5.42
CA VAL A 177 -10.40 4.80 6.75
C VAL A 177 -9.41 3.86 7.46
N GLY A 178 -8.91 2.84 6.76
CA GLY A 178 -7.93 1.89 7.31
C GLY A 178 -6.61 2.55 7.68
N ALA A 179 -6.09 3.42 6.83
CA ALA A 179 -4.90 4.24 7.05
C ALA A 179 -5.04 5.09 8.32
N GLY A 180 -6.12 5.87 8.43
CA GLY A 180 -6.39 6.70 9.61
C GLY A 180 -6.53 5.90 10.90
N ALA A 181 -7.21 4.74 10.84
CA ALA A 181 -7.36 3.84 11.96
C ALA A 181 -6.01 3.27 12.46
N ILE A 182 -5.15 2.82 11.53
CA ILE A 182 -3.81 2.31 11.85
C ILE A 182 -2.92 3.44 12.39
N CYS A 183 -2.93 4.61 11.75
CA CYS A 183 -2.19 5.79 12.20
C CYS A 183 -2.60 6.19 13.62
N ARG A 184 -3.89 6.17 13.93
CA ARG A 184 -4.37 6.47 15.29
C ARG A 184 -3.88 5.47 16.32
N GLY A 185 -3.99 4.18 16.02
CA GLY A 185 -3.46 3.14 16.90
C GLY A 185 -1.94 3.28 17.10
N ALA A 186 -1.20 3.54 16.02
CA ALA A 186 0.25 3.73 16.05
C ALA A 186 0.67 4.97 16.85
N ALA A 187 -0.04 6.09 16.73
CA ALA A 187 0.23 7.32 17.48
C ALA A 187 0.05 7.09 18.99
N MET A 188 -1.06 6.46 19.40
CA MET A 188 -1.31 6.16 20.82
C MET A 188 -0.26 5.23 21.43
N HIS A 189 0.13 4.19 20.69
CA HIS A 189 1.13 3.24 21.17
C HIS A 189 2.55 3.84 21.18
N PHE A 190 2.90 4.67 20.20
CA PHE A 190 4.23 5.29 20.16
C PHE A 190 4.40 6.39 21.21
N SER A 191 3.38 7.22 21.42
CA SER A 191 3.46 8.37 22.33
C SER A 191 3.15 8.04 23.79
N ARG A 192 2.29 7.05 24.05
CA ARG A 192 1.79 6.78 25.41
C ARG A 192 1.92 5.32 25.83
N ASP A 193 2.52 4.47 25.00
CA ASP A 193 2.52 3.01 25.19
C ASP A 193 1.11 2.40 25.33
N GLU A 194 0.06 3.14 24.89
CA GLU A 194 -1.33 2.72 24.99
C GLU A 194 -1.73 1.87 23.78
N ARG A 195 -2.22 0.66 24.04
CA ARG A 195 -2.62 -0.29 23.00
C ARG A 195 -4.11 -0.12 22.72
N LEU A 196 -4.42 0.69 21.70
CA LEU A 196 -5.79 0.83 21.24
C LEU A 196 -6.28 -0.51 20.64
N GLY A 197 -7.42 -0.99 21.11
CA GLY A 197 -8.06 -2.18 20.56
C GLY A 197 -8.53 -1.97 19.11
N PHE A 198 -8.75 -3.08 18.39
CA PHE A 198 -9.23 -3.08 17.00
C PHE A 198 -10.44 -2.17 16.76
N ILE A 199 -11.45 -2.29 17.63
CA ILE A 199 -12.70 -1.50 17.55
C ILE A 199 -12.41 -0.01 17.71
N GLY A 200 -11.50 0.36 18.62
CA GLY A 200 -11.10 1.76 18.84
C GLY A 200 -10.44 2.37 17.62
N CYS A 201 -9.55 1.63 16.96
CA CYS A 201 -8.90 2.07 15.71
C CYS A 201 -9.93 2.33 14.60
N ILE A 202 -10.80 1.37 14.32
CA ILE A 202 -11.82 1.49 13.26
C ILE A 202 -12.82 2.60 13.58
N LYS A 203 -13.27 2.69 14.83
CA LYS A 203 -14.20 3.75 15.27
C LYS A 203 -13.63 5.14 14.99
N PHE A 204 -12.33 5.35 15.20
CA PHE A 204 -11.68 6.60 14.83
C PHE A 204 -11.71 6.84 13.31
N GLY A 205 -11.30 5.83 12.53
CA GLY A 205 -11.28 5.93 11.06
C GLY A 205 -12.65 6.28 10.47
N ILE A 206 -13.73 5.65 10.95
CA ILE A 206 -15.10 5.94 10.51
C ILE A 206 -15.55 7.33 10.96
N ARG A 207 -15.30 7.71 12.22
CA ARG A 207 -15.71 9.03 12.75
C ARG A 207 -15.01 10.21 12.07
N ARG A 208 -13.80 10.00 11.52
CA ARG A 208 -13.02 11.02 10.82
C ARG A 208 -12.88 10.73 9.33
N ILE A 209 -13.84 10.03 8.73
CA ILE A 209 -13.81 9.69 7.29
C ILE A 209 -13.66 10.92 6.40
N VAL A 210 -14.33 12.04 6.73
CA VAL A 210 -14.28 13.28 5.94
C VAL A 210 -12.84 13.80 5.82
N PRO A 211 -12.14 14.17 6.92
CA PRO A 211 -10.76 14.64 6.79
C PRO A 211 -9.80 13.57 6.25
N LEU A 212 -10.03 12.28 6.54
CA LEU A 212 -9.18 11.19 6.04
C LEU A 212 -9.26 10.99 4.52
N VAL A 213 -10.44 11.19 3.93
CA VAL A 213 -10.65 11.08 2.48
C VAL A 213 -10.26 12.36 1.78
N PHE A 214 -10.67 13.52 2.32
CA PHE A 214 -10.49 14.78 1.62
C PHE A 214 -9.09 15.39 1.74
N ALA A 215 -8.31 15.11 2.80
CA ALA A 215 -6.95 15.64 2.94
C ALA A 215 -6.00 15.09 1.85
N PRO A 216 -5.91 13.79 1.57
CA PRO A 216 -5.10 13.28 0.45
C PRO A 216 -5.51 13.85 -0.92
N THR A 217 -6.80 14.16 -1.11
CA THR A 217 -7.31 14.76 -2.36
C THR A 217 -7.16 16.27 -2.44
N SER A 218 -6.88 16.95 -1.33
CA SER A 218 -6.85 18.42 -1.30
C SER A 218 -5.76 19.04 -2.18
N PRO A 219 -4.57 18.43 -2.40
CA PRO A 219 -3.60 18.94 -3.37
C PRO A 219 -4.16 18.98 -4.80
N ILE A 220 -4.88 17.91 -5.18
CA ILE A 220 -5.51 17.78 -6.49
C ILE A 220 -6.66 18.78 -6.59
N ALA A 221 -7.50 18.88 -5.55
CA ALA A 221 -8.59 19.85 -5.52
C ALA A 221 -8.09 21.30 -5.64
N LEU A 222 -6.99 21.64 -4.96
CA LEU A 222 -6.35 22.95 -5.07
C LEU A 222 -5.78 23.17 -6.48
N ALA A 223 -5.11 22.18 -7.05
CA ALA A 223 -4.58 22.25 -8.41
C ALA A 223 -5.69 22.41 -9.45
N CYS A 224 -6.78 21.67 -9.31
CA CYS A 224 -7.98 21.80 -10.15
C CYS A 224 -8.64 23.16 -9.97
N LEU A 225 -8.78 23.66 -8.74
CA LEU A 225 -9.39 24.97 -8.48
C LEU A 225 -8.56 26.09 -9.13
N LEU A 226 -7.26 26.15 -8.87
CA LEU A 226 -6.39 27.20 -9.41
C LEU A 226 -6.22 27.06 -10.93
N GLY A 227 -6.03 25.84 -11.43
CA GLY A 227 -5.87 25.56 -12.85
C GLY A 227 -7.15 25.82 -13.66
N PHE A 228 -8.28 25.28 -13.22
CA PHE A 228 -9.55 25.41 -13.93
C PHE A 228 -10.17 26.80 -13.78
N VAL A 229 -10.16 27.38 -12.57
CA VAL A 229 -10.86 28.63 -12.32
C VAL A 229 -10.03 29.84 -12.76
N ILE A 230 -8.73 29.87 -12.47
CA ILE A 230 -7.94 31.09 -12.77
C ILE A 230 -7.33 30.97 -14.16
N ILE A 231 -6.60 29.88 -14.43
CA ILE A 231 -5.86 29.74 -15.69
C ILE A 231 -6.81 29.54 -16.87
N SER A 232 -7.82 28.67 -16.77
CA SER A 232 -8.75 28.45 -17.89
C SER A 232 -9.69 29.64 -18.15
N VAL A 233 -10.13 30.38 -17.12
CA VAL A 233 -10.96 31.59 -17.33
C VAL A 233 -10.16 32.69 -18.02
N LEU A 234 -8.91 32.92 -17.62
CA LEU A 234 -8.03 33.87 -18.33
C LEU A 234 -7.74 33.41 -19.76
N GLY A 235 -7.57 32.10 -19.97
CA GLY A 235 -7.46 31.51 -21.30
C GLY A 235 -8.71 31.74 -22.16
N LEU A 236 -9.92 31.68 -21.58
CA LEU A 236 -11.16 31.98 -22.29
C LEU A 236 -11.28 33.47 -22.66
N ILE A 237 -10.88 34.37 -21.76
CA ILE A 237 -10.86 35.83 -22.00
C ILE A 237 -9.90 36.19 -23.15
N ALA A 238 -8.79 35.44 -23.28
CA ALA A 238 -7.82 35.64 -24.34
C ALA A 238 -8.38 35.42 -25.77
N ASN A 239 -9.51 34.71 -25.92
CA ASN A 239 -10.13 34.49 -27.23
C ASN A 239 -10.86 35.73 -27.80
N ILE A 240 -11.00 36.81 -27.03
CA ILE A 240 -11.63 38.05 -27.52
C ILE A 240 -10.67 38.77 -28.48
N PRO A 241 -11.05 39.05 -29.74
CA PRO A 241 -10.16 39.71 -30.69
C PRO A 241 -9.75 41.11 -30.22
N TYR A 242 -8.47 41.44 -30.39
CA TYR A 242 -7.79 42.70 -30.00
C TYR A 242 -7.74 43.00 -28.49
N ALA A 243 -8.79 42.73 -27.72
CA ALA A 243 -8.84 43.00 -26.28
C ALA A 243 -8.30 41.84 -25.43
N GLY A 244 -8.49 40.59 -25.89
CA GLY A 244 -8.11 39.39 -25.14
C GLY A 244 -6.60 39.26 -24.93
N GLU A 245 -5.80 39.65 -25.92
CA GLU A 245 -4.33 39.63 -25.85
C GLU A 245 -3.81 40.60 -24.77
N ILE A 246 -4.37 41.81 -24.72
CA ILE A 246 -3.99 42.84 -23.75
C ILE A 246 -4.42 42.44 -22.34
N LEU A 247 -5.64 41.91 -22.18
CA LEU A 247 -6.13 41.40 -20.90
C LEU A 247 -5.31 40.21 -20.41
N LEU A 248 -4.97 39.27 -21.29
CA LEU A 248 -4.10 38.15 -20.94
C LEU A 248 -2.71 38.64 -20.49
N ALA A 249 -2.10 39.57 -21.23
CA ALA A 249 -0.81 40.14 -20.86
C ALA A 249 -0.85 40.85 -19.50
N LEU A 250 -1.91 41.62 -19.22
CA LEU A 250 -2.12 42.32 -17.95
C LEU A 250 -2.27 41.34 -16.77
N PHE A 251 -3.05 40.27 -16.95
CA PHE A 251 -3.31 39.27 -15.91
C PHE A 251 -2.35 38.07 -15.95
N PHE A 252 -1.33 38.08 -16.80
CA PHE A 252 -0.39 36.97 -16.94
C PHE A 252 0.38 36.69 -15.64
N VAL A 253 0.59 37.73 -14.82
CA VAL A 253 1.16 37.56 -13.47
C VAL A 253 0.32 36.64 -12.59
N LEU A 254 -1.02 36.67 -12.71
CA LEU A 254 -1.91 35.74 -11.99
C LEU A 254 -1.79 34.31 -12.52
N VAL A 255 -1.57 34.14 -13.83
CA VAL A 255 -1.28 32.83 -14.44
C VAL A 255 0.03 32.27 -13.89
N LEU A 256 1.09 33.08 -13.81
CA LEU A 256 2.38 32.66 -13.26
C LEU A 256 2.29 32.30 -11.78
N ILE A 257 1.61 33.12 -10.97
CA ILE A 257 1.38 32.84 -9.54
C ILE A 257 0.57 31.55 -9.38
N SER A 258 -0.54 31.41 -10.11
CA SER A 258 -1.41 30.23 -10.02
C SER A 258 -0.69 28.97 -10.50
N GLY A 259 0.06 29.07 -11.61
CA GLY A 259 0.90 27.97 -12.13
C GLY A 259 1.99 27.57 -11.15
N GLY A 260 2.64 28.53 -10.50
CA GLY A 260 3.61 28.29 -9.43
C GLY A 260 2.98 27.58 -8.22
N LEU A 261 1.78 27.99 -7.80
CA LEU A 261 1.03 27.32 -6.72
C LEU A 261 0.59 25.91 -7.11
N VAL A 262 0.13 25.69 -8.34
CA VAL A 262 -0.21 24.35 -8.88
C VAL A 262 1.04 23.45 -8.89
N ALA A 263 2.18 23.96 -9.36
CA ALA A 263 3.44 23.23 -9.37
C ALA A 263 3.90 22.88 -7.95
N ALA A 264 3.82 23.83 -7.01
CA ALA A 264 4.13 23.60 -5.60
C ALA A 264 3.18 22.56 -4.98
N ALA A 265 1.87 22.64 -5.24
CA ALA A 265 0.89 21.68 -4.77
C ALA A 265 1.16 20.27 -5.33
N GLY A 266 1.63 20.15 -6.58
CA GLY A 266 2.04 18.87 -7.17
C GLY A 266 3.28 18.28 -6.50
N ILE A 267 4.37 19.05 -6.42
CA ILE A 267 5.66 18.58 -5.87
C ILE A 267 5.52 18.22 -4.39
N TRP A 268 4.97 19.11 -3.58
CA TRP A 268 4.86 18.92 -2.14
C TRP A 268 3.69 18.03 -1.75
N GLY A 269 2.60 18.04 -2.53
CA GLY A 269 1.46 17.15 -2.34
C GLY A 269 1.85 15.69 -2.42
N LEU A 270 2.57 15.28 -3.47
CA LEU A 270 3.01 13.90 -3.63
C LEU A 270 3.87 13.38 -2.47
N GLY A 271 4.74 14.24 -1.92
CA GLY A 271 5.59 13.89 -0.78
C GLY A 271 4.88 13.91 0.59
N SER A 272 3.72 14.57 0.69
CA SER A 272 3.04 14.85 1.97
C SER A 272 1.76 14.04 2.20
N VAL A 273 1.15 13.47 1.14
CA VAL A 273 -0.10 12.70 1.23
C VAL A 273 -0.08 11.67 2.36
N SER A 274 1.03 10.92 2.48
CA SER A 274 1.18 9.90 3.52
C SER A 274 1.17 10.49 4.93
N LEU A 275 1.78 11.67 5.13
CA LEU A 275 1.88 12.34 6.43
C LEU A 275 0.54 12.95 6.88
N MET A 276 -0.39 13.23 5.97
CA MET A 276 -1.70 13.80 6.30
C MET A 276 -2.52 12.86 7.19
N TYR A 277 -2.47 11.55 6.92
CA TYR A 277 -3.13 10.54 7.77
C TYR A 277 -2.58 10.56 9.20
N SER A 278 -1.26 10.70 9.35
CA SER A 278 -0.60 10.83 10.65
C SER A 278 -0.94 12.13 11.36
N ALA A 279 -1.02 13.25 10.64
CA ALA A 279 -1.41 14.54 11.20
C ALA A 279 -2.81 14.49 11.83
N ILE A 280 -3.78 13.95 11.09
CA ILE A 280 -5.15 13.77 11.57
C ILE A 280 -5.17 12.84 12.79
N ALA A 281 -4.36 11.79 12.81
CA ALA A 281 -4.28 10.82 13.90
C ALA A 281 -3.66 11.39 15.20
N TYR A 282 -2.64 12.25 15.08
CA TYR A 282 -1.94 12.83 16.23
C TYR A 282 -2.69 14.01 16.84
N GLU A 283 -3.23 14.89 16.00
CA GLU A 283 -3.68 16.21 16.41
C GLU A 283 -5.19 16.43 16.23
N LYS A 284 -5.91 15.45 15.65
CA LYS A 284 -7.35 15.53 15.33
C LYS A 284 -7.68 16.79 14.50
N THR A 285 -6.80 17.13 13.57
CA THR A 285 -6.92 18.31 12.72
C THR A 285 -7.90 18.09 11.58
N ASP A 286 -8.42 19.19 11.05
CA ASP A 286 -9.32 19.18 9.89
C ASP A 286 -8.53 19.09 8.57
N THR A 287 -9.24 18.85 7.47
CA THR A 287 -8.68 18.57 6.14
C THR A 287 -7.56 19.54 5.73
N PHE A 288 -7.84 20.84 5.83
CA PHE A 288 -6.91 21.88 5.39
C PHE A 288 -5.70 22.01 6.33
N ASP A 289 -5.92 21.94 7.65
CA ASP A 289 -4.82 22.03 8.62
C ASP A 289 -3.89 20.81 8.54
N ALA A 290 -4.44 19.61 8.32
CA ALA A 290 -3.66 18.40 8.07
C ALA A 290 -2.77 18.53 6.82
N MET A 291 -3.31 19.10 5.74
CA MET A 291 -2.55 19.39 4.52
C MET A 291 -1.41 20.39 4.80
N CYS A 292 -1.72 21.54 5.42
CA CYS A 292 -0.72 22.59 5.70
C CYS A 292 0.42 22.08 6.58
N ARG A 293 0.13 21.32 7.64
CA ARG A 293 1.15 20.73 8.52
C ARG A 293 2.03 19.73 7.78
N ALA A 294 1.41 18.83 7.03
CA ALA A 294 2.14 17.84 6.23
C ALA A 294 3.06 18.54 5.21
N TYR A 295 2.57 19.59 4.54
CA TYR A 295 3.35 20.38 3.59
C TYR A 295 4.55 21.06 4.25
N ASN A 296 4.33 21.72 5.39
CA ASN A 296 5.39 22.40 6.13
C ASN A 296 6.50 21.43 6.54
N PHE A 297 6.15 20.23 7.02
CA PHE A 297 7.15 19.24 7.41
C PHE A 297 7.97 18.69 6.24
N VAL A 298 7.36 18.48 5.08
CA VAL A 298 8.09 18.08 3.87
C VAL A 298 9.03 19.21 3.42
N ASN A 299 8.55 20.45 3.41
CA ASN A 299 9.32 21.61 2.93
C ASN A 299 10.49 21.97 3.86
N GLU A 300 10.29 21.94 5.17
CA GLU A 300 11.33 22.35 6.12
C GLU A 300 12.48 21.35 6.21
N ARG A 301 12.20 20.04 6.09
CA ARG A 301 13.19 18.97 6.33
C ARG A 301 13.09 17.82 5.30
N PRO A 302 13.15 18.09 3.98
CA PRO A 302 12.91 17.09 2.93
C PRO A 302 13.90 15.93 2.99
N TRP A 303 15.19 16.22 3.20
CA TRP A 303 16.24 15.19 3.28
C TRP A 303 16.10 14.28 4.50
N ARG A 304 15.58 14.81 5.61
CA ARG A 304 15.36 14.01 6.82
C ARG A 304 14.16 13.09 6.64
N LEU A 305 13.08 13.59 6.03
CA LEU A 305 11.94 12.76 5.65
C LEU A 305 12.37 11.65 4.68
N ALA A 306 13.14 11.98 3.64
CA ALA A 306 13.67 11.01 2.69
C ALA A 306 14.54 9.94 3.37
N GLY A 307 15.47 10.35 4.25
CA GLY A 307 16.31 9.43 5.01
C GLY A 307 15.51 8.51 5.93
N TYR A 308 14.55 9.05 6.70
CA TYR A 308 13.70 8.24 7.56
C TYR A 308 12.81 7.27 6.77
N THR A 309 12.28 7.70 5.63
CA THR A 309 11.46 6.87 4.75
C THR A 309 12.30 5.76 4.12
N LEU A 310 13.52 6.05 3.67
CA LEU A 310 14.42 5.05 3.08
C LEU A 310 14.78 3.95 4.08
N VAL A 311 15.12 4.33 5.32
CA VAL A 311 15.38 3.31 6.34
C VAL A 311 14.11 2.57 6.72
N ALA A 312 13.00 3.26 6.92
CA ALA A 312 11.73 2.58 7.20
C ALA A 312 11.39 1.57 6.10
N ALA A 313 11.63 1.91 4.83
CA ALA A 313 11.46 1.00 3.71
C ALA A 313 12.42 -0.19 3.76
N PHE A 314 13.73 0.03 4.01
CA PHE A 314 14.72 -1.05 4.11
C PHE A 314 14.41 -2.00 5.29
N TYR A 315 14.19 -1.43 6.48
CA TYR A 315 13.82 -2.19 7.67
C TYR A 315 12.47 -2.89 7.49
N GLY A 316 11.49 -2.22 6.88
CA GLY A 316 10.18 -2.77 6.55
C GLY A 316 10.28 -3.96 5.60
N SER A 317 11.13 -3.89 4.58
CA SER A 317 11.40 -5.00 3.67
C SER A 317 11.97 -6.22 4.41
N ILE A 318 12.94 -6.03 5.31
CA ILE A 318 13.46 -7.12 6.15
C ILE A 318 12.35 -7.72 7.01
N CYS A 319 11.57 -6.87 7.68
CA CYS A 319 10.46 -7.31 8.54
C CYS A 319 9.38 -8.05 7.75
N TYR A 320 9.05 -7.58 6.55
CA TYR A 320 8.08 -8.21 5.67
C TYR A 320 8.53 -9.60 5.26
N LEU A 321 9.79 -9.75 4.82
CA LEU A 321 10.35 -11.06 4.49
C LEU A 321 10.42 -11.98 5.70
N PHE A 322 10.68 -11.45 6.90
CA PHE A 322 10.64 -12.21 8.14
C PHE A 322 9.22 -12.72 8.46
N VAL A 323 8.20 -11.86 8.39
CA VAL A 323 6.80 -12.27 8.60
C VAL A 323 6.36 -13.29 7.55
N ARG A 324 6.78 -13.09 6.29
CA ARG A 324 6.57 -14.04 5.21
C ARG A 324 7.27 -15.37 5.46
N LEU A 325 8.49 -15.37 6.00
CA LEU A 325 9.23 -16.56 6.41
C LEU A 325 8.49 -17.33 7.50
N VAL A 326 7.94 -16.65 8.50
CA VAL A 326 7.13 -17.29 9.54
C VAL A 326 5.89 -17.95 8.92
N GLY A 327 5.18 -17.25 8.03
CA GLY A 327 4.03 -17.82 7.30
C GLY A 327 4.42 -19.02 6.42
N PHE A 328 5.56 -18.93 5.72
CA PHE A 328 6.10 -20.03 4.92
C PHE A 328 6.46 -21.24 5.76
N MET A 329 7.15 -21.04 6.90
CA MET A 329 7.51 -22.12 7.81
C MET A 329 6.28 -22.78 8.45
N MET A 330 5.25 -22.00 8.77
CA MET A 330 3.96 -22.52 9.25
C MET A 330 3.33 -23.47 8.22
N LEU A 331 3.31 -23.06 6.94
CA LEU A 331 2.79 -23.88 5.84
C LEU A 331 3.65 -25.13 5.60
N LEU A 332 4.98 -24.99 5.57
CA LEU A 332 5.89 -26.10 5.34
C LEU A 332 5.81 -27.16 6.45
N ALA A 333 5.81 -26.72 7.71
CA ALA A 333 5.65 -27.61 8.86
C ALA A 333 4.30 -28.33 8.82
N GLY A 334 3.21 -27.59 8.55
CA GLY A 334 1.87 -28.18 8.41
C GLY A 334 1.81 -29.24 7.31
N ARG A 335 2.37 -28.94 6.14
CA ARG A 335 2.41 -29.90 5.02
C ARG A 335 3.28 -31.12 5.34
N TRP A 336 4.44 -30.91 5.98
CA TRP A 336 5.36 -32.00 6.34
C TRP A 336 4.70 -33.00 7.29
N PHE A 337 4.04 -32.51 8.36
CA PHE A 337 3.30 -33.38 9.27
C PHE A 337 2.11 -34.08 8.60
N LEU A 338 1.41 -33.42 7.67
CA LEU A 338 0.35 -34.07 6.89
C LEU A 338 0.89 -35.17 5.97
N ASN A 339 2.06 -34.98 5.36
CA ASN A 339 2.68 -35.99 4.50
C ASN A 339 3.02 -37.28 5.28
N ILE A 340 3.45 -37.15 6.55
CA ILE A 340 3.64 -38.31 7.46
C ILE A 340 2.34 -39.09 7.69
N GLY A 341 1.18 -38.46 7.58
CA GLY A 341 -0.13 -39.11 7.80
C GLY A 341 -0.84 -39.58 6.52
N LEU A 342 -0.45 -39.09 5.34
CA LEU A 342 -1.18 -39.27 4.09
C LEU A 342 -0.37 -40.05 3.04
N TRP A 343 -0.61 -41.36 2.97
CA TRP A 343 0.17 -42.30 2.15
C TRP A 343 -0.60 -42.77 0.89
N VAL A 344 -1.68 -42.07 0.54
CA VAL A 344 -2.63 -42.48 -0.50
C VAL A 344 -2.39 -41.69 -1.78
N GLN A 345 -2.46 -42.35 -2.93
CA GLN A 345 -2.38 -41.69 -4.25
C GLN A 345 -3.72 -41.02 -4.61
N SER A 346 -3.65 -39.87 -5.30
CA SER A 346 -4.86 -39.13 -5.71
C SER A 346 -5.74 -39.92 -6.67
N GLN A 347 -5.12 -40.61 -7.64
CA GLN A 347 -5.78 -41.44 -8.63
C GLN A 347 -4.87 -42.61 -9.03
N LYS A 348 -5.42 -43.83 -9.11
CA LYS A 348 -4.66 -45.03 -9.50
C LYS A 348 -4.04 -44.81 -10.90
N GLY A 349 -2.71 -44.91 -11.00
CA GLY A 349 -1.97 -44.88 -12.27
C GLY A 349 -1.31 -43.54 -12.65
N MET A 350 -1.53 -42.45 -11.91
CA MET A 350 -0.86 -41.16 -12.18
C MET A 350 0.40 -40.90 -11.34
N GLY A 351 0.69 -41.75 -10.34
CA GLY A 351 1.84 -41.57 -9.45
C GLY A 351 1.81 -40.31 -8.57
N LEU A 352 0.74 -39.51 -8.66
CA LEU A 352 0.59 -38.27 -7.91
C LEU A 352 0.05 -38.55 -6.50
N GLU A 353 0.78 -38.11 -5.49
CA GLU A 353 0.34 -38.21 -4.10
C GLU A 353 -0.94 -37.37 -3.89
N LYS A 354 -1.84 -37.85 -3.03
CA LYS A 354 -3.09 -37.15 -2.74
C LYS A 354 -2.86 -35.77 -2.13
N ILE A 355 -1.78 -35.62 -1.35
CA ILE A 355 -1.41 -34.32 -0.78
C ILE A 355 -1.01 -33.33 -1.88
N ASP A 356 -0.21 -33.73 -2.87
CA ASP A 356 0.21 -32.87 -3.99
C ASP A 356 -0.96 -32.46 -4.90
N ALA A 357 -1.97 -33.32 -5.00
CA ALA A 357 -3.23 -32.99 -5.68
C ALA A 357 -4.03 -31.92 -4.94
N ILE A 358 -4.12 -32.02 -3.61
CA ILE A 358 -4.99 -31.19 -2.80
C ILE A 358 -4.32 -29.86 -2.43
N TRP A 359 -3.06 -29.94 -2.01
CA TRP A 359 -2.21 -28.85 -1.56
C TRP A 359 -0.78 -29.03 -2.10
N PRO A 360 -0.48 -28.41 -3.26
CA PRO A 360 0.86 -28.39 -3.83
C PRO A 360 1.90 -27.83 -2.86
N GLU A 361 3.17 -28.20 -3.06
CA GLU A 361 4.26 -27.68 -2.23
C GLU A 361 4.30 -26.14 -2.26
N PRO A 362 4.21 -25.47 -1.10
CA PRO A 362 4.27 -24.02 -1.05
C PRO A 362 5.66 -23.55 -1.44
N GLU A 363 5.73 -22.43 -2.18
CA GLU A 363 6.97 -21.71 -2.45
C GLU A 363 7.03 -20.45 -1.59
N PHE A 364 8.24 -19.97 -1.25
CA PHE A 364 8.40 -18.78 -0.43
C PHE A 364 7.66 -17.55 -1.00
N PHE A 365 7.73 -17.33 -2.32
CA PHE A 365 7.00 -16.25 -3.00
C PHE A 365 5.62 -16.63 -3.53
N ASN A 366 5.21 -17.89 -3.39
CA ASN A 366 3.90 -18.38 -3.82
C ASN A 366 3.40 -19.49 -2.87
N PHE A 367 2.66 -19.08 -1.84
CA PHE A 367 2.13 -19.99 -0.82
C PHE A 367 1.15 -21.04 -1.35
N PHE A 368 0.55 -20.82 -2.52
CA PHE A 368 -0.38 -21.76 -3.15
C PHE A 368 0.33 -22.88 -3.92
N GLY A 369 1.64 -22.74 -4.18
CA GLY A 369 2.40 -23.66 -5.00
C GLY A 369 2.02 -23.63 -6.48
N SER A 370 2.60 -24.54 -7.26
CA SER A 370 2.26 -24.71 -8.68
C SER A 370 1.11 -25.71 -8.80
N MET A 371 -0.08 -25.21 -9.15
CA MET A 371 -1.25 -26.09 -9.31
C MET A 371 -1.06 -26.97 -10.54
N SER A 372 -1.21 -28.28 -10.34
CA SER A 372 -1.14 -29.26 -11.40
C SER A 372 -2.45 -29.25 -12.22
N GLY A 373 -2.35 -29.23 -13.55
CA GLY A 373 -3.50 -29.11 -14.46
C GLY A 373 -4.38 -30.36 -14.57
N PHE A 374 -4.33 -31.25 -13.58
CA PHE A 374 -5.03 -32.54 -13.62
C PHE A 374 -6.49 -32.41 -13.21
N ALA A 375 -7.34 -33.26 -13.79
CA ALA A 375 -8.75 -33.33 -13.44
C ALA A 375 -8.93 -34.02 -12.07
N LEU A 376 -9.13 -33.22 -11.02
CA LEU A 376 -9.33 -33.73 -9.67
C LEU A 376 -10.75 -34.30 -9.46
N PRO A 377 -10.90 -35.37 -8.65
CA PRO A 377 -12.21 -35.81 -8.15
C PRO A 377 -12.95 -34.69 -7.41
N PHE A 378 -14.29 -34.73 -7.41
CA PHE A 378 -15.13 -33.67 -6.84
C PHE A 378 -14.80 -33.37 -5.36
N THR A 379 -14.59 -34.40 -4.54
CA THR A 379 -14.24 -34.23 -3.13
C THR A 379 -12.87 -33.58 -2.93
N GLN A 380 -11.90 -33.93 -3.77
CA GLN A 380 -10.57 -33.30 -3.75
C GLN A 380 -10.66 -31.84 -4.22
N LYS A 381 -11.50 -31.51 -5.21
CA LYS A 381 -11.75 -30.12 -5.63
C LYS A 381 -12.29 -29.26 -4.48
N ILE A 382 -13.25 -29.77 -3.71
CA ILE A 382 -13.78 -29.06 -2.53
C ILE A 382 -12.67 -28.87 -1.49
N SER A 383 -11.92 -29.94 -1.19
CA SER A 383 -10.81 -29.88 -0.22
C SER A 383 -9.75 -28.84 -0.63
N THR A 384 -9.34 -28.85 -1.90
CA THR A 384 -8.43 -27.86 -2.47
C THR A 384 -8.97 -26.45 -2.30
N ALA A 385 -10.25 -26.22 -2.62
CA ALA A 385 -10.87 -24.89 -2.50
C ALA A 385 -10.87 -24.37 -1.06
N VAL A 386 -11.19 -25.21 -0.07
CA VAL A 386 -11.18 -24.84 1.36
C VAL A 386 -9.76 -24.53 1.84
N ILE A 387 -8.80 -25.39 1.53
CA ILE A 387 -7.40 -25.18 1.91
C ILE A 387 -6.83 -23.92 1.23
N HIS A 388 -7.16 -23.68 -0.04
CA HIS A 388 -6.76 -22.45 -0.73
C HIS A 388 -7.36 -21.21 -0.06
N PHE A 389 -8.60 -21.28 0.41
CA PHE A 389 -9.21 -20.17 1.15
C PHE A 389 -8.47 -19.89 2.48
N GLU A 390 -8.07 -20.93 3.22
CA GLU A 390 -7.28 -20.76 4.45
C GLU A 390 -5.87 -20.19 4.17
N ILE A 391 -5.20 -20.68 3.13
CA ILE A 391 -3.90 -20.14 2.69
C ILE A 391 -4.03 -18.68 2.22
N LEU A 392 -5.16 -18.32 1.60
CA LEU A 392 -5.46 -16.94 1.22
C LEU A 392 -5.56 -16.03 2.44
N ILE A 393 -6.12 -16.50 3.56
CA ILE A 393 -6.14 -15.74 4.82
C ILE A 393 -4.71 -15.51 5.32
N ILE A 394 -3.86 -16.53 5.32
CA ILE A 394 -2.45 -16.41 5.73
C ILE A 394 -1.68 -15.44 4.82
N SER A 395 -1.83 -15.59 3.50
CA SER A 395 -1.23 -14.67 2.52
C SER A 395 -1.72 -13.23 2.71
N GLY A 396 -3.02 -13.06 2.95
CA GLY A 396 -3.65 -11.77 3.26
C GLY A 396 -3.11 -11.15 4.54
N LEU A 397 -2.85 -11.94 5.58
CA LEU A 397 -2.23 -11.46 6.83
C LEU A 397 -0.79 -10.98 6.63
N VAL A 398 -0.01 -11.66 5.78
CA VAL A 398 1.35 -11.23 5.41
C VAL A 398 1.31 -9.88 4.68
N MET A 399 0.37 -9.70 3.75
CA MET A 399 0.18 -8.40 3.07
C MET A 399 -0.39 -7.32 4.01
N ALA A 400 -1.27 -7.70 4.93
CA ALA A 400 -1.80 -6.80 5.95
C ALA A 400 -0.70 -6.29 6.88
N PHE A 401 0.31 -7.11 7.18
CA PHE A 401 1.49 -6.66 7.92
C PHE A 401 2.23 -5.55 7.17
N ALA A 402 2.47 -5.68 5.86
CA ALA A 402 3.13 -4.63 5.07
C ALA A 402 2.35 -3.31 5.13
N PHE A 403 1.02 -3.39 4.99
CA PHE A 403 0.12 -2.24 5.08
C PHE A 403 0.14 -1.60 6.48
N SER A 404 0.03 -2.41 7.53
CA SER A 404 0.12 -1.99 8.94
C SER A 404 1.46 -1.31 9.24
N PHE A 405 2.56 -1.89 8.73
CA PHE A 405 3.90 -1.38 8.90
C PHE A 405 4.08 -0.03 8.23
N TYR A 406 3.64 0.12 6.98
CA TYR A 406 3.75 1.37 6.23
C TYR A 406 3.10 2.55 6.99
N PHE A 407 1.84 2.42 7.38
CA PHE A 407 1.15 3.50 8.11
C PHE A 407 1.69 3.70 9.53
N SER A 408 2.13 2.63 10.20
CA SER A 408 2.82 2.77 11.50
C SER A 408 4.14 3.53 11.35
N ALA A 409 4.93 3.24 10.31
CA ALA A 409 6.20 3.90 10.03
C ALA A 409 6.00 5.38 9.79
N ILE A 410 5.06 5.75 8.91
CA ILE A 410 4.76 7.15 8.59
C ILE A 410 4.25 7.91 9.81
N THR A 411 3.52 7.23 10.71
CA THR A 411 3.08 7.81 11.98
C THR A 411 4.26 8.09 12.92
N VAL A 412 5.20 7.16 13.03
CA VAL A 412 6.43 7.39 13.80
C VAL A 412 7.23 8.52 13.15
N ILE A 413 7.45 8.50 11.83
CA ILE A 413 8.18 9.54 11.09
C ILE A 413 7.56 10.92 11.31
N TYR A 414 6.23 11.03 11.23
CA TYR A 414 5.51 12.27 11.51
C TYR A 414 5.82 12.82 12.91
N SER A 415 5.81 11.96 13.94
CA SER A 415 6.16 12.37 15.31
C SER A 415 7.61 12.86 15.44
N LEU A 416 8.55 12.23 14.72
CA LEU A 416 9.95 12.64 14.71
C LEU A 416 10.14 13.99 14.03
N LEU A 417 9.40 14.25 12.94
CA LEU A 417 9.40 15.53 12.25
C LEU A 417 8.79 16.62 13.11
N ARG A 418 7.63 16.38 13.73
CA ARG A 418 6.97 17.30 14.67
C ARG A 418 7.86 17.66 15.86
N LYS A 419 8.63 16.70 16.40
CA LYS A 419 9.62 16.99 17.45
C LYS A 419 10.74 17.89 16.95
N LYS A 420 11.15 17.76 15.68
CA LYS A 420 12.28 18.55 15.17
C LYS A 420 11.89 19.94 14.65
N VAL A 421 10.73 20.04 14.02
CA VAL A 421 10.20 21.27 13.43
C VAL A 421 9.53 22.12 14.52
N ASP A 422 8.55 21.56 15.23
CA ASP A 422 7.73 22.29 16.20
C ASP A 422 8.23 22.17 17.66
N ASN A 423 9.36 21.50 17.89
CA ASN A 423 9.86 21.13 19.22
C ASN A 423 8.85 20.38 20.13
N THR A 424 7.79 19.80 19.54
CA THR A 424 6.71 19.19 20.29
C THR A 424 7.12 17.82 20.87
N SER A 425 6.75 17.51 22.11
CA SER A 425 7.16 16.26 22.76
C SER A 425 6.61 15.01 22.05
N LEU A 426 7.42 13.95 22.00
CA LEU A 426 7.02 12.67 21.38
C LEU A 426 5.83 12.02 22.11
N ASN A 427 5.59 12.36 23.37
CA ASN A 427 4.51 11.81 24.19
C ASN A 427 3.18 12.57 24.03
N SER A 428 3.18 13.68 23.28
CA SER A 428 1.98 14.48 23.07
C SER A 428 1.15 13.91 21.91
N VAL A 429 -0.06 13.49 22.22
CA VAL A 429 -1.05 13.01 21.27
C VAL A 429 -2.42 13.47 21.75
N PHE A 430 -3.30 13.87 20.84
CA PHE A 430 -4.66 14.25 21.17
C PHE A 430 -5.37 13.08 21.86
N ILE A 431 -6.04 13.31 22.98
CA ILE A 431 -6.89 12.33 23.67
C ILE A 431 -8.31 12.87 23.70
N GLU A 432 -9.26 12.02 23.33
CA GLU A 432 -10.68 12.35 23.44
C GLU A 432 -11.07 12.15 24.91
N THR A 433 -11.15 13.24 25.68
CA THR A 433 -11.64 13.21 27.05
C THR A 433 -13.11 12.79 26.98
N ILE A 434 -13.43 11.59 27.46
CA ILE A 434 -14.83 11.20 27.67
C ILE A 434 -15.31 12.09 28.81
N GLN A 435 -16.13 13.10 28.52
CA GLN A 435 -16.87 13.81 29.55
C GLN A 435 -17.83 12.81 30.19
N THR A 436 -17.47 12.30 31.37
CA THR A 436 -18.42 11.64 32.26
C THR A 436 -19.43 12.70 32.74
N PRO A 437 -20.75 12.44 32.65
CA PRO A 437 -21.79 13.38 33.10
C PRO A 437 -21.67 13.83 34.57
N ASP A 438 -20.92 13.10 35.39
CA ASP A 438 -20.79 13.33 36.84
C ASP A 438 -19.93 14.55 37.21
N ALA A 439 -19.23 15.17 36.25
CA ALA A 439 -18.40 16.36 36.51
C ALA A 439 -19.20 17.69 36.48
N LEU A 440 -20.51 17.65 36.24
CA LEU A 440 -21.41 18.82 36.27
C LEU A 440 -22.21 18.93 37.58
N GLN A 441 -21.91 18.11 38.59
CA GLN A 441 -22.60 18.12 39.90
C GLN A 441 -21.68 18.38 41.10
N ALA A 442 -20.47 18.91 40.89
CA ALA A 442 -19.57 19.33 41.97
C ALA A 442 -19.44 20.86 42.04
#